data_AF-A0A523EHD3-F1
#
_entry.id   AF-A0A523EHD3-F1
#
_cell.length_a   1.000
_cell.length_b   1.000
_cell.length_c   1.000
_cell.angle_alpha   90.00
_cell.angle_beta   90.00
_cell.angle_gamma   90.00
#
_symmetry.space_group_name_H-M   'P 1'
#
loop_
_entity.id
_entity.type
_entity.pdbx_description
1 polymer ?
#
loop_
_entity_poly.entity_id
_entity_poly.type
_entity_poly.pdbx_seq_one_letter_code
_entity_poly.pdbx_strand_id
1 'polypeptide(L)'
;MLSPSVTTLLLEARAGSDQALNRLFEQCGERLLSLIRLRMGTKLRLRMESGDILNATLLRAFRSFDSLEARNTSSLMAWLASIAKSEIRDQTDRLHAQRRDAGKEVPLDSGCVDLAARMRSQTSQLVLSESRLKLERAI
;
A
#
# COMPACT_ATOMS: atom_id res chain seq x y z
N MET A 1 -25.12 -7.93 0.89
CA MET A 1 -24.60 -7.46 2.19
C MET A 1 -24.08 -6.05 2.00
N LEU A 2 -24.54 -5.07 2.80
CA LEU A 2 -23.94 -3.73 2.76
C LEU A 2 -22.52 -3.85 3.32
N SER A 3 -21.51 -3.47 2.55
CA SER A 3 -20.15 -3.33 3.09
C SER A 3 -20.18 -2.27 4.18
N PRO A 4 -19.59 -2.54 5.37
CA PRO A 4 -19.57 -1.58 6.46
C PRO A 4 -18.88 -0.28 6.01
N SER A 5 -19.38 0.85 6.52
CA SER A 5 -18.82 2.17 6.16
C SER A 5 -17.39 2.31 6.68
N VAL A 6 -16.55 3.05 5.95
CA VAL A 6 -15.17 3.37 6.37
C VAL A 6 -15.10 3.94 7.79
N THR A 7 -16.07 4.78 8.17
CA THR A 7 -16.15 5.36 9.52
C THR A 7 -16.40 4.30 10.58
N THR A 8 -17.28 3.34 10.32
CA THR A 8 -17.55 2.21 11.23
C THR A 8 -16.29 1.34 11.39
N LEU A 9 -15.65 1.00 10.28
CA LEU A 9 -14.42 0.21 10.28
C LEU A 9 -13.27 0.92 11.01
N LEU A 10 -13.16 2.25 10.89
CA LEU A 10 -12.18 3.03 11.65
C LEU A 10 -12.40 2.95 13.16
N LEU A 11 -13.65 3.01 13.62
CA LEU A 11 -13.98 2.91 15.05
C LEU A 11 -13.67 1.51 15.59
N GLU A 12 -14.08 0.47 14.87
CA GLU A 12 -13.80 -0.92 15.25
C GLU A 12 -12.31 -1.24 15.22
N ALA A 13 -11.58 -0.75 14.21
CA ALA A 13 -10.14 -0.92 14.12
C ALA A 13 -9.42 -0.24 15.29
N ARG A 14 -9.84 0.96 15.70
CA ARG A 14 -9.32 1.64 16.91
C ARG A 14 -9.67 0.91 18.20
N ALA A 15 -10.74 0.13 18.23
CA ALA A 15 -11.08 -0.74 19.34
C ALA A 15 -10.26 -2.06 19.36
N GLY A 16 -9.31 -2.22 18.45
CA GLY A 16 -8.43 -3.40 18.37
C GLY A 16 -8.94 -4.51 17.45
N SER A 17 -9.96 -4.26 16.61
CA SER A 17 -10.44 -5.24 15.65
C SER A 17 -9.52 -5.31 14.42
N ASP A 18 -8.62 -6.29 14.40
CA ASP A 18 -7.78 -6.60 13.24
C ASP A 18 -8.60 -6.89 11.98
N GLN A 19 -9.79 -7.48 12.14
CA GLN A 19 -10.69 -7.74 11.03
C GLN A 19 -11.22 -6.42 10.42
N ALA A 20 -11.60 -5.47 11.26
CA ALA A 20 -12.06 -4.16 10.80
C ALA A 20 -10.93 -3.37 10.13
N LEU A 21 -9.73 -3.44 10.69
CA LEU A 21 -8.54 -2.83 10.11
C LEU A 21 -8.19 -3.43 8.75
N ASN A 22 -8.27 -4.76 8.62
CA ASN A 22 -8.08 -5.42 7.34
C ASN A 22 -9.10 -4.92 6.32
N ARG A 23 -10.42 -5.00 6.63
CA ARG A 23 -11.50 -4.51 5.76
C ARG A 23 -11.33 -3.05 5.35
N LEU A 24 -10.87 -2.20 6.27
CA LEU A 24 -10.61 -0.80 6.01
C LEU A 24 -9.56 -0.62 4.92
N PHE A 25 -8.45 -1.37 5.01
CA PHE A 25 -7.40 -1.34 4.01
C PHE A 25 -7.82 -1.99 2.69
N GLU A 26 -8.66 -3.04 2.70
CA GLU A 26 -9.23 -3.62 1.47
C GLU A 26 -10.00 -2.53 0.69
N GLN A 27 -10.87 -1.78 1.38
CA GLN A 27 -11.69 -0.72 0.76
C GLN A 27 -10.85 0.45 0.23
N CYS A 28 -9.74 0.79 0.91
CA CYS A 28 -8.88 1.89 0.48
C CYS A 28 -7.88 1.47 -0.61
N GLY A 29 -7.59 0.17 -0.73
CA GLY A 29 -6.51 -0.38 -1.54
C GLY A 29 -6.59 -0.01 -3.01
N GLU A 30 -7.75 -0.16 -3.66
CA GLU A 30 -7.91 0.15 -5.09
C GLU A 30 -7.70 1.64 -5.41
N ARG A 31 -8.27 2.52 -4.58
CA ARG A 31 -8.13 3.96 -4.72
C ARG A 31 -6.68 4.39 -4.47
N LEU A 32 -6.04 3.80 -3.47
CA LEU A 32 -4.64 4.07 -3.15
C LEU A 32 -3.70 3.56 -4.25
N LEU A 33 -3.96 2.39 -4.84
CA LEU A 33 -3.21 1.86 -5.97
C LEU A 33 -3.25 2.80 -7.18
N SER A 34 -4.44 3.32 -7.50
CA SER A 34 -4.62 4.30 -8.58
C SER A 34 -3.83 5.58 -8.32
N LEU A 35 -3.81 6.03 -7.07
CA LEU A 35 -3.06 7.20 -6.62
C LEU A 35 -1.54 6.98 -6.72
N ILE A 36 -1.06 5.81 -6.31
CA ILE A 36 0.34 5.38 -6.42
C ILE A 36 0.77 5.35 -7.89
N ARG A 37 -0.04 4.72 -8.74
CA ARG A 37 0.19 4.62 -10.18
C ARG A 37 0.39 5.98 -10.84
N LEU A 38 -0.40 6.98 -10.45
CA LEU A 38 -0.25 8.35 -10.93
C LEU A 38 1.06 9.01 -10.46
N ARG A 39 1.56 8.65 -9.27
CA ARG A 39 2.72 9.29 -8.62
C ARG A 39 4.08 8.64 -8.92
N MET A 40 4.12 7.35 -9.25
CA MET A 40 5.40 6.64 -9.47
C MET A 40 6.22 7.20 -10.64
N GLY A 41 5.59 7.85 -11.61
CA GLY A 41 6.27 8.29 -12.84
C GLY A 41 6.81 7.11 -13.66
N THR A 42 7.26 7.39 -14.89
CA THR A 42 7.63 6.32 -15.85
C THR A 42 8.86 5.53 -15.43
N LYS A 43 9.87 6.19 -14.84
CA LYS A 43 11.15 5.53 -14.47
C LYS A 43 10.99 4.50 -13.36
N LEU A 44 10.20 4.80 -12.33
CA LEU A 44 9.98 3.88 -11.22
C LEU A 44 9.13 2.68 -11.65
N ARG A 45 8.11 2.92 -12.48
CA ARG A 45 7.24 1.89 -13.06
C ARG A 45 7.97 0.87 -13.94
N LEU A 46 9.14 1.21 -14.47
CA LEU A 46 9.98 0.28 -15.24
C LEU A 46 10.82 -0.64 -14.35
N ARG A 47 10.93 -0.35 -13.06
CA ARG A 47 11.81 -1.06 -12.12
C ARG A 47 11.06 -1.75 -10.98
N MET A 48 9.80 -1.39 -10.76
CA MET A 48 9.00 -1.87 -9.65
C MET A 48 7.52 -1.81 -10.01
N GLU A 49 6.77 -2.80 -9.52
CA GLU A 49 5.32 -2.85 -9.75
C GLU A 49 4.58 -1.95 -8.76
N SER A 50 3.43 -1.43 -9.18
CA SER A 50 2.64 -0.52 -8.34
C SER A 50 2.11 -1.20 -7.06
N GLY A 51 1.94 -2.52 -7.10
CA GLY A 51 1.58 -3.31 -5.92
C GLY A 51 2.67 -3.40 -4.86
N ASP A 52 3.94 -3.33 -5.23
CA ASP A 52 5.04 -3.37 -4.25
C ASP A 52 5.03 -2.12 -3.37
N ILE A 53 4.80 -0.95 -3.99
CA ILE A 53 4.58 0.31 -3.26
C ILE A 53 3.32 0.24 -2.41
N LEU A 54 2.23 -0.32 -2.92
CA LEU A 54 0.99 -0.46 -2.16
C LEU A 54 1.20 -1.32 -0.91
N ASN A 55 1.85 -2.48 -1.05
CA ASN A 55 2.18 -3.36 0.07
C ASN A 55 3.05 -2.66 1.11
N ALA A 56 4.13 -1.99 0.68
CA ALA A 56 5.00 -1.24 1.58
C ALA A 56 4.24 -0.12 2.31
N THR A 57 3.36 0.58 1.60
CA THR A 57 2.52 1.65 2.15
C THR A 57 1.58 1.12 3.22
N LEU A 58 0.84 0.05 2.93
CA LEU A 58 -0.10 -0.54 3.88
C LEU A 58 0.60 -1.14 5.09
N LEU A 59 1.78 -1.73 4.90
CA LEU A 59 2.60 -2.23 6.00
C LEU A 59 3.05 -1.12 6.95
N ARG A 60 3.52 -0.01 6.39
CA ARG A 60 3.90 1.17 7.17
C ARG A 60 2.68 1.81 7.84
N ALA A 61 1.55 1.86 7.14
CA ALA A 61 0.29 2.33 7.71
C ALA A 61 -0.13 1.48 8.90
N PHE A 62 -0.08 0.15 8.79
CA PHE A 62 -0.38 -0.76 9.90
C PHE A 62 0.49 -0.47 11.13
N ARG A 63 1.81 -0.35 10.96
CA ARG A 63 2.75 -0.04 12.04
C ARG A 63 2.55 1.34 12.68
N SER A 64 1.92 2.26 11.96
CA SER A 64 1.64 3.62 12.44
C SER A 64 0.15 3.86 12.72
N PHE A 65 -0.68 2.82 12.67
CA PHE A 65 -2.13 2.96 12.76
C PHE A 65 -2.58 3.50 14.11
N ASP A 66 -1.91 3.09 15.20
CA ASP A 66 -2.22 3.59 16.56
C ASP A 66 -2.00 5.11 16.71
N SER A 67 -1.14 5.69 15.87
CA SER A 67 -0.88 7.15 15.84
C SER A 67 -1.84 7.92 14.93
N LEU A 68 -2.73 7.23 14.22
CA LEU A 68 -3.62 7.84 13.24
C LEU A 68 -4.78 8.60 13.90
N GLU A 69 -4.86 9.91 13.69
CA GLU A 69 -5.96 10.75 14.17
C GLU A 69 -7.14 10.91 13.18
N ALA A 70 -7.16 10.17 12.06
CA ALA A 70 -8.20 10.29 11.04
C ALA A 70 -9.63 10.06 11.60
N ARG A 71 -10.58 10.90 11.15
CA ARG A 71 -11.98 10.88 11.60
C ARG A 71 -12.97 10.52 10.50
N ASN A 72 -12.51 10.49 9.26
CA ASN A 72 -13.35 10.22 8.09
C ASN A 72 -12.50 9.63 6.94
N THR A 73 -13.18 9.17 5.89
CA THR A 73 -12.55 8.58 4.70
C THR A 73 -11.53 9.50 4.04
N SER A 74 -11.81 10.81 3.97
CA SER A 74 -10.91 11.77 3.31
C SER A 74 -9.59 11.95 4.07
N SER A 75 -9.65 12.07 5.39
CA SER A 75 -8.48 12.20 6.26
C SER A 75 -7.65 10.91 6.28
N LEU A 76 -8.30 9.75 6.29
CA LEU A 76 -7.63 8.45 6.13
C LEU A 76 -6.90 8.35 4.79
N MET A 77 -7.58 8.66 3.68
CA MET A 77 -6.96 8.61 2.35
C MET A 77 -5.81 9.61 2.18
N ALA A 78 -5.92 10.80 2.77
CA ALA A 78 -4.84 11.80 2.76
C ALA A 78 -3.61 11.29 3.53
N TRP A 79 -3.83 10.66 4.68
CA TRP A 79 -2.76 10.04 5.46
C TRP A 79 -2.09 8.88 4.71
N LEU A 80 -2.87 7.94 4.15
CA LEU A 80 -2.35 6.86 3.31
C LEU A 80 -1.57 7.39 2.10
N ALA A 81 -2.06 8.45 1.45
CA ALA A 81 -1.35 9.09 0.34
C ALA A 81 -0.03 9.74 0.76
N SER A 82 0.07 10.25 1.99
CA SER A 82 1.32 10.78 2.55
C SER A 82 2.36 9.68 2.76
N ILE A 83 1.92 8.52 3.28
CA ILE A 83 2.77 7.34 3.43
C ILE A 83 3.23 6.86 2.05
N ALA A 84 2.31 6.71 1.09
CA ALA A 84 2.63 6.30 -0.27
C ALA A 84 3.64 7.23 -0.95
N LYS A 85 3.49 8.55 -0.77
CA LYS A 85 4.45 9.54 -1.28
C LYS A 85 5.85 9.33 -0.68
N SER A 86 5.91 9.04 0.62
CA SER A 86 7.17 8.76 1.31
C SER A 86 7.81 7.48 0.77
N GLU A 87 7.03 6.40 0.62
CA GLU A 87 7.54 5.13 0.04
C GLU A 87 8.06 5.30 -1.40
N ILE A 88 7.34 6.04 -2.25
CA ILE A 88 7.78 6.31 -3.63
C ILE A 88 9.12 7.04 -3.63
N ARG A 89 9.29 8.05 -2.77
CA ARG A 89 10.55 8.79 -2.64
C ARG A 89 11.66 7.87 -2.13
N ASP A 90 11.42 7.15 -1.04
CA ASP A 90 12.41 6.29 -0.40
C ASP A 90 12.89 5.18 -1.37
N GLN A 91 11.99 4.61 -2.19
CA GLN A 91 12.37 3.65 -3.23
C GLN A 91 13.12 4.28 -4.41
N THR A 92 12.73 5.50 -4.81
CA THR A 92 13.46 6.24 -5.85
C THR A 92 14.89 6.52 -5.37
N ASP A 93 15.05 6.99 -4.14
CA ASP A 93 16.35 7.26 -3.51
C ASP A 93 17.18 5.98 -3.38
N ARG A 94 16.57 4.86 -2.99
CA ARG A 94 17.24 3.54 -2.97
C ARG A 94 17.68 3.09 -4.35
N LEU A 95 16.89 3.25 -5.41
CA LEU A 95 17.34 2.91 -6.76
C LEU A 95 18.51 3.80 -7.21
N HIS A 96 18.49 5.09 -6.83
CA HIS A 96 19.62 6.00 -7.07
C HIS A 96 20.85 5.65 -6.21
N ALA A 97 20.67 5.13 -5.00
CA ALA A 97 21.74 4.69 -4.11
C ALA A 97 22.30 3.30 -4.48
N GLN A 98 21.47 2.33 -4.86
CA GLN A 98 21.89 0.99 -5.32
C GLN A 98 22.68 1.05 -6.62
N ARG A 99 22.40 2.03 -7.50
CA ARG A 99 23.26 2.36 -8.63
C ARG A 99 24.65 2.84 -8.21
N ARG A 100 24.82 3.26 -6.94
CA ARG A 100 26.06 3.79 -6.37
C ARG A 100 26.71 2.86 -5.34
N ASP A 101 25.95 1.96 -4.70
CA ASP A 101 26.45 1.13 -3.61
C ASP A 101 25.57 -0.13 -3.44
N ALA A 102 26.17 -1.31 -3.60
CA ALA A 102 25.48 -2.59 -3.53
C ALA A 102 25.67 -3.23 -2.14
N GLY A 103 24.63 -3.19 -1.30
CA GLY A 103 24.45 -4.18 -0.24
C GLY A 103 23.91 -3.66 1.09
N LYS A 104 22.67 -4.07 1.43
CA LYS A 104 22.27 -4.70 2.70
C LYS A 104 20.74 -4.65 2.88
N GLU A 105 20.17 -5.78 3.31
CA GLU A 105 18.75 -5.92 3.69
C GLU A 105 18.60 -6.04 5.22
N VAL A 106 17.42 -5.66 5.73
CA VAL A 106 17.07 -5.57 7.16
C VAL A 106 15.97 -6.61 7.49
N PRO A 107 15.97 -7.24 8.69
CA PRO A 107 15.00 -8.28 9.05
C PRO A 107 13.58 -7.76 9.34
N LEU A 108 12.57 -8.61 9.14
CA LEU A 108 11.14 -8.32 9.38
C LEU A 108 10.60 -9.06 10.63
N ASP A 109 9.75 -8.38 11.40
CA ASP A 109 9.04 -8.85 12.60
C ASP A 109 7.85 -9.79 12.27
N SER A 110 7.55 -10.78 13.12
CA SER A 110 6.69 -11.95 12.83
C SER A 110 5.17 -11.69 12.77
N GLY A 111 4.61 -10.80 13.60
CA GLY A 111 3.16 -10.48 13.54
C GLY A 111 2.79 -9.67 12.29
N CYS A 112 3.73 -8.84 11.86
CA CYS A 112 3.72 -8.11 10.60
C CYS A 112 3.73 -9.05 9.37
N VAL A 113 4.11 -10.33 9.51
CA VAL A 113 4.22 -11.28 8.39
C VAL A 113 2.87 -11.78 7.91
N ASP A 114 1.91 -12.10 8.80
CA ASP A 114 0.60 -12.64 8.39
C ASP A 114 -0.23 -11.60 7.64
N LEU A 115 -0.35 -10.40 8.20
CA LEU A 115 -1.01 -9.30 7.50
C LEU A 115 -0.31 -8.97 6.18
N ALA A 116 1.03 -8.90 6.17
CA ALA A 116 1.75 -8.65 4.93
C ALA A 116 1.56 -9.77 3.90
N ALA A 117 1.45 -11.03 4.32
CA ALA A 117 1.16 -12.15 3.43
C ALA A 117 -0.24 -12.05 2.82
N ARG A 118 -1.25 -11.71 3.64
CA ARG A 118 -2.63 -11.51 3.19
C ARG A 118 -2.74 -10.31 2.25
N MET A 119 -2.08 -9.20 2.60
CA MET A 119 -2.04 -8.00 1.75
C MET A 119 -1.29 -8.22 0.45
N ARG A 120 -0.17 -8.95 0.46
CA ARG A 120 0.50 -9.40 -0.77
C ARG A 120 -0.44 -10.22 -1.64
N SER A 121 -1.15 -11.20 -1.06
CA SER A 121 -2.14 -11.99 -1.81
C SER A 121 -3.26 -11.14 -2.41
N GLN A 122 -3.72 -10.11 -1.70
CA GLN A 122 -4.79 -9.22 -2.15
C GLN A 122 -4.33 -8.21 -3.20
N THR A 123 -3.14 -7.62 -3.00
CA THR A 123 -2.53 -6.73 -3.99
C THR A 123 -2.09 -7.49 -5.24
N SER A 124 -1.67 -8.76 -5.14
CA SER A 124 -1.44 -9.62 -6.30
C SER A 124 -2.70 -9.73 -7.17
N GLN A 125 -3.91 -9.82 -6.60
CA GLN A 125 -5.14 -9.83 -7.39
C GLN A 125 -5.41 -8.48 -8.08
N LEU A 126 -5.13 -7.36 -7.40
CA LEU A 126 -5.24 -6.02 -7.99
C LEU A 126 -4.18 -5.74 -9.07
N VAL A 127 -2.97 -6.28 -8.91
CA VAL A 127 -1.86 -6.18 -9.87
C VAL A 127 -2.04 -7.18 -11.02
N LEU A 128 -2.70 -8.32 -10.85
CA LEU A 128 -2.97 -9.23 -11.98
C LEU A 128 -3.91 -8.60 -13.01
N SER A 129 -4.75 -7.64 -12.63
CA SER A 129 -5.48 -6.79 -13.58
C SER A 129 -4.57 -5.90 -14.46
N GLU A 130 -3.31 -5.70 -14.06
CA GLU A 130 -2.26 -4.91 -14.72
C GLU A 130 -1.67 -5.63 -15.95
N SER A 131 -1.55 -6.96 -15.90
CA SER A 131 -0.85 -7.74 -16.93
C SER A 131 -1.61 -7.83 -18.26
N ARG A 132 -2.94 -7.62 -18.26
CA ARG A 132 -3.76 -7.71 -19.47
C ARG A 132 -3.64 -6.46 -20.36
N LEU A 133 -3.42 -5.29 -19.77
CA LEU A 133 -3.29 -4.01 -20.49
C LEU A 133 -1.89 -3.76 -21.08
N LYS A 134 -0.85 -4.47 -20.60
CA LYS A 134 0.49 -4.39 -21.19
C LYS A 134 0.61 -5.20 -22.50
N LEU A 135 -0.22 -6.24 -22.69
CA LEU A 135 -0.19 -7.06 -23.91
C LEU A 135 -1.00 -6.43 -25.06
N GLU A 136 -2.13 -5.78 -24.76
CA GLU A 136 -3.01 -5.18 -25.78
C GLU A 136 -2.49 -3.86 -26.39
N ARG A 137 -1.46 -3.23 -25.82
CA ARG A 137 -0.83 -2.02 -26.37
C ARG A 137 0.48 -2.29 -27.14
N ALA A 138 0.82 -3.56 -27.32
CA ALA A 138 2.02 -4.00 -28.04
C ALA A 138 1.69 -4.73 -29.36
N ILE A 139 0.45 -4.65 -29.84
CA ILE A 139 -0.01 -5.15 -31.15
C ILE A 139 -0.43 -3.97 -32.01
#